data_AF-A0A7J3PB84-F1
#
_entry.id   AF-A0A7J3PB84-F1
#
_cell.length_a   1.000
_cell.length_b   1.000
_cell.length_c   1.000
_cell.angle_alpha   90.00
_cell.angle_beta   90.00
_cell.angle_gamma   90.00
#
_symmetry.space_group_name_H-M   'P 1'
#
loop_
_entity.id
_entity.type
_entity.pdbx_description
1 polymer ?
#
loop_
_entity_poly.entity_id
_entity_poly.type
_entity_poly.pdbx_seq_one_letter_code
_entity_poly.pdbx_strand_id
1 'polypeptide(L)'
;MAKKGEGYISKILAEIPAEGAPSEAKAPAETKPTGWEAPEIPRGAKLLEKYGECEILSLQGEVLPLYRLHIPQLTDAEKKLLKVTKERAAEEIKVNPDLTDPSALRQVFLKETLRIAGEEARKLHVPSGRVKVISELAVRDMLGYGALDPLIADDKLEDILVIGTGKPVYVFHRKYGMCQTNVVFEDDDSILYLIEKMARVVGRRIDQQVPLLDARLPDGSRVNATIPPVSLAGPTISIRKFRSDPLTVVDLLSFGTLNLEVASFLWSVVDGFGVKPANILISGGTGSGKTTTLNTLVNFCPERERIISIEDTAELQLPHKHWVRLETRPPNIEGRGEITMDDLVKNALRMRPDRLIVGEVRGPEALTMFTAMNTGHE
;
A
#
# COMPACT_ATOMS: atom_id res chain seq x y z
N MET A 1 -49.22 24.85 -16.23
CA MET A 1 -49.88 23.87 -15.35
C MET A 1 -48.84 23.23 -14.46
N ALA A 2 -48.77 23.61 -13.18
CA ALA A 2 -48.25 22.80 -12.08
C ALA A 2 -48.72 23.46 -10.77
N LYS A 3 -49.41 22.69 -9.94
CA LYS A 3 -50.05 23.11 -8.68
C LYS A 3 -49.09 22.97 -7.51
N LYS A 4 -49.39 23.80 -6.51
CA LYS A 4 -48.99 23.82 -5.08
C LYS A 4 -48.57 22.50 -4.41
N GLY A 5 -47.68 22.65 -3.42
CA GLY A 5 -47.57 21.75 -2.27
C GLY A 5 -46.63 22.33 -1.19
N GLU A 6 -47.17 23.14 -0.27
CA GLU A 6 -46.53 23.49 0.99
C GLU A 6 -46.69 22.35 2.02
N GLY A 7 -45.68 22.16 2.88
CA GLY A 7 -45.70 21.34 4.12
C GLY A 7 -45.35 19.87 3.89
N TYR A 8 -44.39 19.24 4.57
CA TYR A 8 -44.15 19.13 6.00
C TYR A 8 -42.64 19.01 6.29
N ILE A 9 -42.17 19.39 7.49
CA ILE A 9 -40.77 19.53 7.94
C ILE A 9 -40.19 20.95 7.73
N SER A 10 -41.03 21.98 7.91
CA SER A 10 -40.58 23.35 8.17
C SER A 10 -41.12 23.88 9.52
N LYS A 11 -41.50 22.99 10.46
CA LYS A 11 -42.18 23.39 11.71
C LYS A 11 -41.82 22.61 12.98
N ILE A 12 -40.67 21.94 13.07
CA ILE A 12 -40.23 21.35 14.34
C ILE A 12 -38.74 21.68 14.57
N LEU A 13 -38.51 22.47 15.63
CA LEU A 13 -37.24 22.91 16.25
C LEU A 13 -36.67 24.26 15.80
N ALA A 14 -37.34 25.33 16.23
CA ALA A 14 -36.69 26.56 16.67
C ALA A 14 -36.74 26.62 18.21
N GLU A 15 -35.64 27.11 18.80
CA GLU A 15 -35.46 27.60 20.18
C GLU A 15 -35.28 26.56 21.31
N ILE A 16 -34.06 26.51 21.85
CA ILE A 16 -33.68 26.55 23.29
C ILE A 16 -32.13 26.70 23.35
N PRO A 17 -31.57 27.39 24.37
CA PRO A 17 -30.59 28.46 24.18
C PRO A 17 -29.12 28.05 24.36
N ALA A 18 -28.23 28.95 23.92
CA ALA A 18 -26.82 28.95 24.25
C ALA A 18 -26.63 29.39 25.71
N GLU A 19 -26.34 28.44 26.61
CA GLU A 19 -25.85 28.74 27.95
C GLU A 19 -24.84 27.68 28.44
N GLY A 20 -23.74 28.17 29.02
CA GLY A 20 -22.94 27.44 30.01
C GLY A 20 -21.71 26.72 29.47
N ALA A 21 -20.56 27.42 29.46
CA ALA A 21 -19.27 26.76 29.49
C ALA A 21 -19.16 25.90 30.77
N PRO A 22 -18.86 24.59 30.70
CA PRO A 22 -18.57 23.81 31.89
C PRO A 22 -17.18 24.20 32.41
N SER A 23 -17.15 24.58 33.68
CA SER A 23 -15.95 24.86 34.48
C SER A 23 -14.92 23.74 34.38
N GLU A 24 -13.65 24.10 34.52
CA GLU A 24 -12.48 23.23 34.69
C GLU A 24 -12.74 22.05 35.64
N ALA A 25 -13.19 20.93 35.08
CA ALA A 25 -13.16 19.64 35.75
C ALA A 25 -11.75 19.08 35.55
N LYS A 26 -11.01 18.94 36.66
CA LYS A 26 -9.69 18.27 36.71
C LYS A 26 -9.70 17.05 35.80
N ALA A 27 -8.71 17.01 34.90
CA ALA A 27 -8.47 15.89 34.00
C ALA A 27 -8.65 14.57 34.77
N PRO A 28 -9.54 13.66 34.33
CA PRO A 28 -9.58 12.33 34.90
C PRO A 28 -8.18 11.74 34.73
N ALA A 29 -7.61 11.28 35.85
CA ALA A 29 -6.29 10.67 35.89
C ALA A 29 -6.12 9.74 34.70
N GLU A 30 -5.04 9.93 33.94
CA GLU A 30 -4.66 9.07 32.83
C GLU A 30 -4.72 7.61 33.29
N THR A 31 -5.79 6.93 32.94
CA THR A 31 -5.85 5.47 33.03
C THR A 31 -4.85 5.01 31.98
N LYS A 32 -3.67 4.58 32.45
CA LYS A 32 -2.66 3.94 31.60
C LYS A 32 -3.38 2.97 30.67
N PRO A 33 -3.22 3.08 29.33
CA PRO A 33 -3.75 2.07 28.43
C PRO A 33 -3.22 0.73 28.93
N THR A 34 -4.12 -0.19 29.27
CA THR A 34 -3.79 -1.53 29.76
C THR A 34 -2.80 -2.14 28.77
N GLY A 35 -1.57 -2.31 29.24
CA GLY A 35 -0.39 -2.44 28.40
C GLY A 35 -0.48 -3.59 27.42
N TRP A 36 -0.09 -3.31 26.18
CA TRP A 36 0.31 -4.31 25.22
C TRP A 36 1.51 -5.05 25.83
N GLU A 37 1.32 -6.27 26.31
CA GLU A 37 2.47 -7.13 26.56
C GLU A 37 2.92 -7.62 25.20
N ALA A 38 4.00 -7.02 24.69
CA ALA A 38 4.73 -7.57 23.57
C ALA A 38 5.08 -9.02 23.94
N PRO A 39 4.89 -10.00 23.03
CA PRO A 39 5.17 -11.38 23.37
C PRO A 39 6.63 -11.54 23.88
N GLU A 40 6.94 -12.60 24.61
CA GLU A 40 8.31 -12.77 25.13
C GLU A 40 9.34 -12.90 23.99
N ILE A 41 10.46 -12.19 24.09
CA ILE A 41 11.54 -12.29 23.10
C ILE A 41 12.10 -13.72 23.17
N PRO A 42 12.24 -14.43 22.04
CA PRO A 42 12.81 -15.78 22.04
C PRO A 42 14.19 -15.82 22.72
N ARG A 43 14.46 -16.88 23.52
CA ARG A 43 15.76 -17.03 24.19
C ARG A 43 16.89 -17.06 23.16
N GLY A 44 17.93 -16.26 23.39
CA GLY A 44 19.07 -16.15 22.47
C GLY A 44 18.87 -15.17 21.32
N ALA A 45 17.76 -14.43 21.27
CA ALA A 45 17.56 -13.39 20.28
C ALA A 45 18.43 -12.16 20.56
N LYS A 46 19.07 -11.63 19.51
CA LYS A 46 19.79 -10.36 19.53
C LYS A 46 18.98 -9.30 18.81
N LEU A 47 18.67 -8.19 19.48
CA LEU A 47 18.04 -7.03 18.86
C LEU A 47 18.98 -6.39 17.84
N LEU A 48 18.53 -6.30 16.59
CA LEU A 48 19.22 -5.61 15.50
C LEU A 48 18.71 -4.18 15.36
N GLU A 49 17.38 -4.00 15.39
CA GLU A 49 16.74 -2.69 15.28
C GLU A 49 15.36 -2.70 15.97
N LYS A 50 14.92 -1.54 16.44
CA LYS A 50 13.57 -1.33 16.96
C LYS A 50 13.05 0.02 16.48
N TYR A 51 11.85 0.03 15.91
CA TYR A 51 11.19 1.25 15.46
C TYR A 51 9.68 1.05 15.36
N GLY A 52 8.90 2.08 15.68
CA GLY A 52 7.44 1.98 15.71
C GLY A 52 6.95 0.81 16.58
N GLU A 53 6.08 -0.02 16.01
CA GLU A 53 5.53 -1.24 16.63
C GLU A 53 6.32 -2.51 16.26
N CYS A 54 7.55 -2.36 15.73
CA CYS A 54 8.38 -3.45 15.20
C CYS A 54 9.74 -3.57 15.92
N GLU A 55 10.16 -4.82 16.12
CA GLU A 55 11.51 -5.22 16.53
C GLU A 55 12.10 -6.22 15.54
N ILE A 56 13.33 -5.99 15.08
CA ILE A 56 14.06 -6.91 14.21
C ILE A 56 15.10 -7.64 15.07
N LEU A 57 14.99 -8.96 15.10
CA LEU A 57 15.76 -9.84 15.97
C LEU A 57 16.55 -10.85 15.13
N SER A 58 17.83 -11.04 15.44
CA SER A 58 18.60 -12.20 14.96
C SER A 58 18.42 -13.33 15.96
N LEU A 59 18.01 -14.51 15.51
CA LEU A 59 17.82 -15.69 16.34
C LEU A 59 18.99 -16.66 16.15
N GLN A 60 19.51 -17.21 17.24
CA GLN A 60 20.61 -18.18 17.17
C GLN A 60 20.14 -19.48 16.51
N GLY A 61 20.79 -19.87 15.40
CA GLY A 61 20.47 -21.08 14.65
C GLY A 61 19.48 -20.88 13.50
N GLU A 62 18.83 -19.72 13.41
CA GLU A 62 17.97 -19.38 12.28
C GLU A 62 18.75 -18.62 11.20
N VAL A 63 18.41 -18.87 9.94
CA VAL A 63 19.05 -18.19 8.80
C VAL A 63 18.47 -16.80 8.59
N LEU A 64 17.17 -16.63 8.81
CA LEU A 64 16.46 -15.38 8.57
C LEU A 64 16.24 -14.62 9.88
N PRO A 65 16.42 -13.28 9.89
CA PRO A 65 15.99 -12.46 11.01
C PRO A 65 14.47 -12.54 11.22
N LEU A 66 14.04 -12.38 12.47
CA LEU A 66 12.64 -12.24 12.85
C LEU A 66 12.25 -10.76 12.82
N TYR A 67 11.35 -10.40 11.92
CA TYR A 67 10.63 -9.12 11.90
C TYR A 67 9.40 -9.26 12.80
N ARG A 68 9.48 -8.71 14.01
CA ARG A 68 8.48 -8.94 15.05
C ARG A 68 7.57 -7.73 15.20
N LEU A 69 6.30 -7.91 14.90
CA LEU A 69 5.25 -6.96 15.22
C LEU A 69 4.73 -7.16 16.64
N HIS A 70 4.41 -6.06 17.32
CA HIS A 70 3.73 -6.06 18.62
C HIS A 70 2.23 -6.24 18.42
N ILE A 71 1.84 -7.46 18.05
CA ILE A 71 0.44 -7.82 17.79
C ILE A 71 -0.25 -8.16 19.11
N PRO A 72 -1.46 -7.63 19.37
CA PRO A 72 -2.19 -7.94 20.59
C PRO A 72 -2.55 -9.42 20.62
N GLN A 73 -2.09 -10.13 21.65
CA GLN A 73 -2.55 -11.50 21.89
C GLN A 73 -4.00 -11.46 22.34
N LEU A 74 -4.84 -12.24 21.67
CA LEU A 74 -6.27 -12.33 21.97
C LEU A 74 -6.57 -13.68 22.61
N THR A 75 -7.28 -13.65 23.74
CA THR A 75 -7.89 -14.85 24.32
C THR A 75 -9.01 -15.39 23.42
N ASP A 76 -9.46 -16.63 23.62
CA ASP A 76 -10.59 -17.19 22.83
C ASP A 76 -11.88 -16.35 22.95
N ALA A 77 -12.14 -15.80 24.14
CA ALA A 77 -13.27 -14.90 24.36
C ALA A 77 -13.14 -13.60 23.55
N GLU A 78 -11.92 -13.06 23.43
CA GLU A 78 -11.62 -11.87 22.66
C GLU A 78 -11.62 -12.11 21.15
N LYS A 79 -11.10 -13.25 20.69
CA LYS A 79 -11.24 -13.71 19.29
C LYS A 79 -12.72 -13.81 18.91
N LYS A 80 -13.54 -14.39 19.79
CA LYS A 80 -15.00 -14.47 19.60
C LYS A 80 -15.65 -13.10 19.59
N LEU A 81 -15.25 -12.20 20.50
CA LEU A 81 -15.75 -10.82 20.53
C LEU A 81 -15.42 -10.07 19.23
N LEU A 82 -14.18 -10.18 18.75
CA LEU A 82 -13.75 -9.59 17.48
C LEU A 82 -14.60 -10.11 16.32
N LYS A 83 -14.80 -11.43 16.23
CA LYS A 83 -15.64 -12.05 15.19
C LYS A 83 -17.08 -11.51 15.20
N VAL A 84 -17.76 -11.58 16.35
CA VAL A 84 -19.16 -11.12 16.48
C VAL A 84 -19.27 -9.61 16.21
N THR A 85 -18.28 -8.82 16.66
CA THR A 85 -18.26 -7.38 16.39
C THR A 85 -18.19 -7.10 14.89
N LYS A 86 -17.34 -7.82 14.14
CA LYS A 86 -17.23 -7.65 12.68
C LYS A 86 -18.50 -8.07 11.95
N GLU A 87 -19.10 -9.20 12.33
CA GLU A 87 -20.34 -9.72 11.73
C GLU A 87 -21.50 -8.73 11.94
N ARG A 88 -21.75 -8.30 13.18
CA ARG A 88 -22.78 -7.30 13.48
C ARG A 88 -22.50 -5.95 12.82
N ALA A 89 -21.25 -5.51 12.82
CA ALA A 89 -20.89 -4.24 12.20
C ALA A 89 -21.12 -4.26 10.68
N ALA A 90 -20.89 -5.39 9.99
CA ALA A 90 -21.16 -5.54 8.57
C ALA A 90 -22.67 -5.47 8.23
N GLU A 91 -23.54 -5.87 9.17
CA GLU A 91 -24.99 -5.82 9.01
C GLU A 91 -25.60 -4.47 9.43
N GLU A 92 -25.10 -3.88 10.52
CA GLU A 92 -25.68 -2.70 11.16
C GLU A 92 -25.14 -1.37 10.59
N ILE A 93 -23.87 -1.33 10.13
CA ILE A 93 -23.26 -0.10 9.63
C ILE A 93 -23.78 0.18 8.22
N LYS A 94 -24.65 1.19 8.12
CA LYS A 94 -25.04 1.79 6.84
C LYS A 94 -24.11 2.97 6.54
N VAL A 95 -23.15 2.75 5.66
CA VAL A 95 -22.26 3.81 5.18
C VAL A 95 -23.02 4.68 4.19
N ASN A 96 -22.99 6.01 4.40
CA ASN A 96 -23.47 6.95 3.40
C ASN A 96 -22.56 6.84 2.15
N PRO A 97 -23.10 6.53 0.95
CA PRO A 97 -22.30 6.44 -0.28
C PRO A 97 -21.48 7.69 -0.58
N ASP A 98 -21.93 8.87 -0.12
CA ASP A 98 -21.26 10.14 -0.35
C ASP A 98 -20.06 10.38 0.59
N LEU A 99 -19.88 9.55 1.63
CA LEU A 99 -18.77 9.65 2.57
C LEU A 99 -17.52 8.97 2.00
N THR A 100 -16.70 9.72 1.29
CA THR A 100 -15.49 9.23 0.63
C THR A 100 -14.21 9.48 1.41
N ASP A 101 -14.22 10.36 2.42
CA ASP A 101 -13.04 10.64 3.24
C ASP A 101 -12.67 9.43 4.13
N PRO A 102 -11.48 8.83 3.95
CA PRO A 102 -11.05 7.67 4.74
C PRO A 102 -11.01 7.93 6.25
N SER A 103 -10.68 9.17 6.66
CA SER A 103 -10.59 9.53 8.07
C SER A 103 -11.96 9.57 8.73
N ALA A 104 -12.93 10.22 8.09
CA ALA A 104 -14.32 10.25 8.54
C ALA A 104 -14.94 8.85 8.53
N LEU A 105 -14.68 8.04 7.49
CA LEU A 105 -15.15 6.66 7.42
C LEU A 105 -14.63 5.84 8.61
N ARG A 106 -13.32 5.94 8.89
CA ARG A 106 -12.71 5.28 10.04
C ARG A 106 -13.33 5.69 11.37
N GLN A 107 -13.66 6.97 11.56
CA GLN A 107 -14.32 7.45 12.77
C GLN A 107 -15.72 6.85 12.96
N VAL A 108 -16.51 6.76 11.88
CA VAL A 108 -17.85 6.15 11.91
C VAL A 108 -17.76 4.68 12.31
N PHE A 109 -16.89 3.92 11.64
CA PHE A 109 -16.69 2.50 11.96
C PHE A 109 -16.16 2.30 13.37
N LEU A 110 -15.24 3.14 13.84
CA LEU A 110 -14.71 3.04 15.20
C LEU A 110 -15.78 3.28 16.25
N LYS A 111 -16.63 4.32 16.06
CA LYS A 111 -17.74 4.61 16.96
C LYS A 111 -18.71 3.43 17.05
N GLU A 112 -19.06 2.84 15.92
CA GLU A 112 -20.06 1.77 15.88
C GLU A 112 -19.50 0.44 16.41
N THR A 113 -18.26 0.10 16.05
CA THR A 113 -17.58 -1.08 16.60
C THR A 113 -17.32 -0.96 18.09
N LEU A 114 -17.10 0.24 18.64
CA LEU A 114 -17.04 0.46 20.10
C LEU A 114 -18.37 0.17 20.78
N ARG A 115 -19.48 0.61 20.19
CA ARG A 115 -20.82 0.32 20.72
C ARG A 115 -21.10 -1.18 20.73
N ILE A 116 -20.94 -1.83 19.58
CA ILE A 116 -21.19 -3.27 19.41
C ILE A 116 -20.29 -4.11 20.31
N ALA A 117 -18.97 -3.85 20.30
CA ALA A 117 -18.03 -4.59 21.14
C ALA A 117 -18.31 -4.39 22.63
N GLY A 118 -18.74 -3.18 23.06
CA GLY A 118 -19.10 -2.91 24.44
C GLY A 118 -20.33 -3.70 24.92
N GLU A 119 -21.32 -3.90 24.06
CA GLU A 119 -22.51 -4.72 24.34
C GLU A 119 -22.16 -6.21 24.47
N GLU A 120 -21.37 -6.72 23.53
CA GLU A 120 -21.01 -8.15 23.46
C GLU A 120 -19.94 -8.55 24.49
N ALA A 121 -19.03 -7.64 24.84
CA ALA A 121 -17.97 -7.90 25.82
C ALA A 121 -18.53 -8.34 27.17
N ARG A 122 -19.67 -7.77 27.60
CA ARG A 122 -20.34 -8.15 28.85
C ARG A 122 -20.83 -9.60 28.83
N LYS A 123 -21.35 -10.06 27.69
CA LYS A 123 -21.85 -11.43 27.52
C LYS A 123 -20.70 -12.44 27.48
N LEU A 124 -19.59 -12.03 26.89
CA LEU A 124 -18.38 -12.86 26.73
C LEU A 124 -17.39 -12.74 27.88
N HIS A 125 -17.72 -11.99 28.94
CA HIS A 125 -16.86 -11.74 30.11
C HIS A 125 -15.49 -11.15 29.74
N VAL A 126 -15.43 -10.35 28.68
CA VAL A 126 -14.21 -9.65 28.24
C VAL A 126 -14.07 -8.34 29.04
N PRO A 127 -12.90 -8.03 29.62
CA PRO A 127 -12.68 -6.79 30.36
C PRO A 127 -12.94 -5.53 29.53
N SER A 128 -13.56 -4.51 30.12
CA SER A 128 -13.90 -3.26 29.43
C SER A 128 -12.70 -2.54 28.82
N GLY A 129 -11.51 -2.64 29.44
CA GLY A 129 -10.26 -2.09 28.91
C GLY A 129 -9.84 -2.69 27.57
N ARG A 130 -10.33 -3.88 27.23
CA ARG A 130 -10.02 -4.59 25.97
C ARG A 130 -10.96 -4.21 24.83
N VAL A 131 -12.14 -3.63 25.13
CA VAL A 131 -13.13 -3.24 24.11
C VAL A 131 -12.52 -2.32 23.06
N LYS A 132 -11.78 -1.29 23.47
CA LYS A 132 -11.15 -0.34 22.55
C LYS A 132 -10.19 -1.05 21.57
N VAL A 133 -9.37 -1.96 22.09
CA VAL A 133 -8.42 -2.75 21.28
C VAL A 133 -9.15 -3.60 20.26
N ILE A 134 -10.21 -4.29 20.68
CA ILE A 134 -10.99 -5.15 19.79
C ILE A 134 -11.71 -4.34 18.71
N SER A 135 -12.24 -3.17 19.06
CA SER A 135 -12.85 -2.27 18.09
C SER A 135 -11.82 -1.74 17.08
N GLU A 136 -10.62 -1.34 17.54
CA GLU A 136 -9.54 -0.90 16.63
C GLU A 136 -9.10 -2.03 15.67
N LEU A 137 -9.00 -3.27 16.15
CA LEU A 137 -8.73 -4.44 15.31
C LEU A 137 -9.86 -4.72 14.33
N ALA A 138 -11.13 -4.62 14.77
CA ALA A 138 -12.28 -4.79 13.89
C ALA A 138 -12.29 -3.76 12.76
N VAL A 139 -12.00 -2.49 13.08
CA VAL A 139 -11.90 -1.42 12.08
C VAL A 139 -10.76 -1.68 11.10
N ARG A 140 -9.59 -2.14 11.56
CA ARG A 140 -8.46 -2.54 10.69
C ARG A 140 -8.85 -3.66 9.73
N ASP A 141 -9.51 -4.71 10.23
CA ASP A 141 -9.97 -5.82 9.38
C ASP A 141 -11.05 -5.37 8.37
N MET A 142 -11.98 -4.52 8.80
CA MET A 142 -13.13 -4.09 7.99
C MET A 142 -12.76 -3.04 6.95
N LEU A 143 -11.87 -2.09 7.26
CA LEU A 143 -11.48 -1.01 6.35
C LEU A 143 -10.12 -1.24 5.67
N GLY A 144 -9.14 -1.80 6.37
CA GLY A 144 -7.78 -2.05 5.88
C GLY A 144 -7.53 -3.50 5.45
N TYR A 145 -6.31 -3.98 5.59
CA TYR A 145 -5.88 -5.35 5.27
C TYR A 145 -5.58 -6.17 6.55
N GLY A 146 -6.13 -5.74 7.69
CA GLY A 146 -6.07 -6.47 8.96
C GLY A 146 -4.65 -6.69 9.44
N ALA A 147 -4.25 -7.96 9.60
CA ALA A 147 -2.91 -8.33 10.07
C ALA A 147 -1.77 -7.86 9.15
N LEU A 148 -2.06 -7.55 7.87
CA LEU A 148 -1.06 -7.03 6.94
C LEU A 148 -0.89 -5.50 7.03
N ASP A 149 -1.82 -4.77 7.65
CA ASP A 149 -1.76 -3.30 7.70
C ASP A 149 -0.44 -2.76 8.27
N PRO A 150 0.10 -3.26 9.40
CA PRO A 150 1.36 -2.76 9.93
C PRO A 150 2.55 -3.03 9.00
N LEU A 151 2.48 -4.10 8.20
CA LEU A 151 3.52 -4.43 7.21
C LEU A 151 3.40 -3.52 5.98
N ILE A 152 2.17 -3.33 5.49
CA ILE A 152 1.88 -2.45 4.35
C ILE A 152 2.21 -0.99 4.70
N ALA A 153 2.03 -0.57 5.94
CA ALA A 153 2.36 0.79 6.38
C ALA A 153 3.87 1.02 6.60
N ASP A 154 4.71 -0.01 6.72
CA ASP A 154 6.14 0.16 6.97
C ASP A 154 6.93 0.38 5.66
N ASP A 155 7.38 1.61 5.42
CA ASP A 155 8.14 1.98 4.22
C ASP A 155 9.56 1.39 4.17
N LYS A 156 10.05 0.83 5.28
CA LYS A 156 11.30 0.05 5.29
C LYS A 156 11.13 -1.35 4.69
N LEU A 157 9.89 -1.79 4.44
CA LEU A 157 9.60 -3.02 3.73
C LEU A 157 9.44 -2.76 2.22
N GLU A 158 9.89 -3.73 1.43
CA GLU A 158 9.81 -3.73 -0.03
C GLU A 158 8.85 -4.80 -0.53
N ASP A 159 8.92 -6.02 0.02
CA ASP A 159 8.02 -7.11 -0.34
C ASP A 159 7.33 -7.66 0.92
N ILE A 160 6.07 -8.07 0.78
CA ILE A 160 5.27 -8.78 1.80
C ILE A 160 4.70 -10.05 1.14
N LEU A 161 5.02 -11.20 1.70
CA LEU A 161 4.83 -12.51 1.05
C LEU A 161 4.04 -13.45 1.97
N VAL A 162 2.78 -13.69 1.63
CA VAL A 162 1.91 -14.68 2.26
C VAL A 162 1.97 -15.97 1.43
N ILE A 163 2.46 -17.05 2.04
CA ILE A 163 2.75 -18.32 1.36
C ILE A 163 1.80 -19.47 1.75
N GLY A 164 0.59 -19.10 2.19
CA GLY A 164 -0.45 -20.00 2.67
C GLY A 164 -0.60 -20.02 4.19
N THR A 165 -1.52 -20.86 4.64
CA THR A 165 -1.94 -21.00 6.04
C THR A 165 -0.93 -21.75 6.90
N GLY A 166 -0.88 -21.44 8.20
CA GLY A 166 0.00 -22.10 9.18
C GLY A 166 1.49 -21.79 9.01
N LYS A 167 1.83 -20.86 8.12
CA LYS A 167 3.20 -20.42 7.84
C LYS A 167 3.35 -18.94 8.17
N PRO A 168 4.54 -18.48 8.59
CA PRO A 168 4.78 -17.07 8.79
C PRO A 168 4.69 -16.32 7.47
N VAL A 169 4.16 -15.10 7.53
CA VAL A 169 4.33 -14.12 6.46
C VAL A 169 5.82 -13.74 6.41
N TYR A 170 6.37 -13.64 5.21
CA TYR A 170 7.75 -13.20 4.98
C TYR A 170 7.74 -11.76 4.50
N VAL A 171 8.78 -11.00 4.83
CA VAL A 171 8.95 -9.63 4.35
C VAL A 171 10.38 -9.39 3.89
N PHE A 172 10.55 -8.60 2.85
CA PHE A 172 11.88 -8.11 2.47
C PHE A 172 12.10 -6.73 3.08
N HIS A 173 12.95 -6.64 4.10
CA HIS A 173 13.34 -5.38 4.72
C HIS A 173 14.54 -4.77 3.99
N ARG A 174 14.44 -3.52 3.56
CA ARG A 174 15.44 -2.85 2.71
C ARG A 174 16.88 -2.90 3.24
N LYS A 175 17.05 -2.94 4.56
CA LYS A 175 18.37 -3.06 5.23
C LYS A 175 18.78 -4.49 5.62
N TYR A 176 17.81 -5.36 5.94
CA TYR A 176 18.10 -6.67 6.56
C TYR A 176 17.81 -7.85 5.62
N GLY A 177 17.34 -7.57 4.41
CA GLY A 177 16.96 -8.59 3.44
C GLY A 177 15.67 -9.31 3.85
N MET A 178 15.59 -10.59 3.49
CA MET A 178 14.43 -11.43 3.80
C MET A 178 14.34 -11.70 5.31
N CYS A 179 13.17 -11.45 5.89
CA CYS A 179 12.84 -11.71 7.28
C CYS A 179 11.57 -12.57 7.37
N GLN A 180 11.51 -13.44 8.38
CA GLN A 180 10.25 -14.06 8.79
C GLN A 180 9.51 -13.15 9.75
N THR A 181 8.18 -13.15 9.73
CA THR A 181 7.37 -12.40 10.71
C THR A 181 6.71 -13.31 11.74
N ASN A 182 6.18 -12.72 12.80
CA ASN A 182 5.27 -13.40 13.73
C ASN A 182 3.79 -13.33 13.31
N VAL A 183 3.50 -12.89 12.07
CA VAL A 183 2.15 -12.92 11.50
C VAL A 183 1.93 -14.29 10.85
N VAL A 184 0.90 -15.01 11.29
CA VAL A 184 0.51 -16.32 10.74
C VAL A 184 -0.99 -16.32 10.54
N PHE A 185 -1.45 -16.77 9.38
CA PHE A 185 -2.87 -17.02 9.13
C PHE A 185 -3.23 -18.43 9.59
N GLU A 186 -4.33 -18.57 10.34
CA GLU A 186 -4.80 -19.85 10.91
C GLU A 186 -5.67 -20.65 9.91
N ASP A 187 -6.25 -19.98 8.91
CA ASP A 187 -7.16 -20.58 7.93
C ASP A 187 -7.04 -19.92 6.54
N ASP A 188 -7.40 -20.69 5.50
CA ASP A 188 -7.38 -20.23 4.10
C ASP A 188 -8.45 -19.15 3.84
N ASP A 189 -9.60 -19.22 4.52
CA ASP A 189 -10.71 -18.28 4.34
C ASP A 189 -10.29 -16.84 4.67
N SER A 190 -9.43 -16.67 5.68
CA SER A 190 -8.87 -15.37 6.06
C SER A 190 -8.01 -14.77 4.96
N ILE A 191 -7.18 -15.59 4.30
CA ILE A 191 -6.34 -15.14 3.17
C ILE A 191 -7.22 -14.86 1.94
N LEU A 192 -8.18 -15.75 1.64
CA LEU A 192 -9.14 -15.57 0.54
C LEU A 192 -9.94 -14.27 0.71
N TYR A 193 -10.42 -13.99 1.91
CA TYR A 193 -11.12 -12.75 2.22
C TYR A 193 -10.27 -11.50 1.91
N LEU A 194 -8.97 -11.52 2.27
CA LEU A 194 -8.04 -10.43 1.93
C LEU A 194 -7.84 -10.30 0.43
N ILE A 195 -7.65 -11.42 -0.28
CA ILE A 195 -7.49 -11.47 -1.74
C ILE A 195 -8.73 -10.88 -2.44
N GLU A 196 -9.93 -11.29 -2.04
CA GLU A 196 -11.17 -10.78 -2.60
C GLU A 196 -11.35 -9.29 -2.29
N LYS A 197 -10.96 -8.86 -1.10
CA LYS A 197 -11.02 -7.44 -0.72
C LYS A 197 -10.09 -6.60 -1.59
N MET A 198 -8.85 -7.05 -1.78
CA MET A 198 -7.89 -6.40 -2.68
C MET A 198 -8.44 -6.35 -4.11
N ALA A 199 -8.98 -7.47 -4.62
CA ALA A 199 -9.57 -7.56 -5.95
C ALA A 199 -10.75 -6.58 -6.14
N ARG A 200 -11.66 -6.49 -5.15
CA ARG A 200 -12.79 -5.55 -5.17
C ARG A 200 -12.34 -4.10 -5.22
N VAL A 201 -11.33 -3.71 -4.42
CA VAL A 201 -10.78 -2.34 -4.39
C VAL A 201 -10.23 -1.94 -5.76
N VAL A 202 -9.58 -2.85 -6.47
CA VAL A 202 -8.96 -2.59 -7.78
C VAL A 202 -9.90 -2.89 -8.97
N GLY A 203 -11.17 -3.23 -8.71
CA GLY A 203 -12.17 -3.55 -9.75
C GLY A 203 -11.86 -4.83 -10.55
N ARG A 204 -11.15 -5.79 -9.94
CA ARG A 204 -10.82 -7.09 -10.53
C ARG A 204 -11.61 -8.20 -9.84
N ARG A 205 -11.66 -9.37 -10.48
CA ARG A 205 -12.31 -10.58 -9.97
C ARG A 205 -11.27 -11.69 -9.86
N ILE A 206 -11.38 -12.49 -8.81
CA ILE A 206 -10.58 -13.69 -8.58
C ILE A 206 -11.49 -14.77 -8.02
N ASP A 207 -11.47 -15.94 -8.66
CA ASP A 207 -12.25 -17.12 -8.29
C ASP A 207 -11.67 -18.38 -8.96
N GLN A 208 -12.33 -19.53 -8.83
CA GLN A 208 -11.83 -20.78 -9.39
C GLN A 208 -11.69 -20.79 -10.92
N GLN A 209 -12.39 -19.93 -11.65
CA GLN A 209 -12.26 -19.79 -13.11
C GLN A 209 -11.11 -18.84 -13.47
N VAL A 210 -10.88 -17.81 -12.65
CA VAL A 210 -9.78 -16.84 -12.80
C VAL A 210 -8.96 -16.83 -11.49
N PRO A 211 -8.11 -17.85 -11.25
CA PRO A 211 -7.46 -18.04 -9.95
C PRO A 211 -6.22 -17.15 -9.74
N LEU A 212 -5.99 -16.19 -10.62
CA LEU A 212 -4.83 -15.31 -10.63
C LEU A 212 -5.28 -13.85 -10.54
N LEU A 213 -4.67 -13.10 -9.65
CA LEU A 213 -4.82 -11.65 -9.54
C LEU A 213 -3.46 -11.00 -9.77
N ASP A 214 -3.41 -10.02 -10.66
CA ASP A 214 -2.31 -9.08 -10.80
C ASP A 214 -2.91 -7.68 -10.93
N ALA A 215 -2.57 -6.80 -10.00
CA ALA A 215 -3.18 -5.50 -9.88
C ALA A 215 -2.32 -4.50 -9.10
N ARG A 216 -2.78 -3.24 -9.11
CA ARG A 216 -2.18 -2.14 -8.35
C ARG A 216 -3.15 -1.65 -7.29
N LEU A 217 -2.71 -1.66 -6.04
CA LEU A 217 -3.46 -1.15 -4.90
C LEU A 217 -3.49 0.40 -4.91
N PRO A 218 -4.43 1.03 -4.17
CA PRO A 218 -4.57 2.50 -4.15
C PRO A 218 -3.34 3.26 -3.63
N ASP A 219 -2.53 2.62 -2.79
CA ASP A 219 -1.24 3.15 -2.30
C ASP A 219 -0.13 3.08 -3.37
N GLY A 220 -0.43 2.50 -4.54
CA GLY A 220 0.47 2.32 -5.65
C GLY A 220 1.21 0.98 -5.63
N SER A 221 1.13 0.19 -4.55
CA SER A 221 1.78 -1.11 -4.43
C SER A 221 1.25 -2.10 -5.47
N ARG A 222 2.12 -2.97 -6.00
CA ARG A 222 1.70 -4.08 -6.87
C ARG A 222 1.31 -5.27 -6.02
N VAL A 223 0.19 -5.90 -6.32
CA VAL A 223 -0.27 -7.13 -5.68
C VAL A 223 -0.40 -8.23 -6.72
N ASN A 224 0.22 -9.37 -6.42
CA ASN A 224 -0.07 -10.64 -7.05
C ASN A 224 -0.75 -11.55 -6.03
N ALA A 225 -1.80 -12.25 -6.42
CA ALA A 225 -2.40 -13.28 -5.59
C ALA A 225 -2.79 -14.50 -6.41
N THR A 226 -2.72 -15.68 -5.79
CA THR A 226 -3.12 -16.94 -6.41
C THR A 226 -3.96 -17.75 -5.45
N ILE A 227 -4.94 -18.47 -5.98
CA ILE A 227 -5.83 -19.35 -5.20
C ILE A 227 -5.88 -20.76 -5.80
N PRO A 228 -6.33 -21.79 -5.05
CA PRO A 228 -6.52 -23.12 -5.59
C PRO A 228 -7.43 -23.12 -6.83
N PRO A 229 -7.17 -23.96 -7.84
CA PRO A 229 -6.23 -25.09 -7.82
C PRO A 229 -4.79 -24.74 -8.25
N VAL A 230 -4.49 -23.50 -8.65
CA VAL A 230 -3.14 -23.13 -9.11
C VAL A 230 -2.14 -23.11 -7.95
N SER A 231 -2.58 -22.70 -6.77
CA SER A 231 -1.79 -22.73 -5.56
C SER A 231 -2.08 -23.99 -4.73
N LEU A 232 -1.19 -24.98 -4.79
CA LEU A 232 -1.40 -26.30 -4.19
C LEU A 232 -1.47 -26.29 -2.66
N ALA A 233 -0.79 -25.33 -2.02
CA ALA A 233 -0.64 -25.25 -0.57
C ALA A 233 -1.58 -24.21 0.07
N GLY A 234 -2.67 -23.85 -0.61
CA GLY A 234 -3.59 -22.79 -0.20
C GLY A 234 -3.33 -21.46 -0.93
N PRO A 235 -4.12 -20.43 -0.63
CA PRO A 235 -4.03 -19.10 -1.26
C PRO A 235 -2.71 -18.37 -0.90
N THR A 236 -2.20 -17.57 -1.83
CA THR A 236 -0.95 -16.80 -1.65
C THR A 236 -1.13 -15.33 -2.04
N ILE A 237 -0.36 -14.45 -1.41
CA ILE A 237 -0.31 -13.02 -1.72
C ILE A 237 1.15 -12.57 -1.78
N SER A 238 1.52 -11.80 -2.80
CA SER A 238 2.80 -11.11 -2.90
C SER A 238 2.53 -9.64 -3.16
N ILE A 239 2.86 -8.78 -2.19
CA ILE A 239 2.74 -7.33 -2.31
C ILE A 239 4.13 -6.77 -2.48
N ARG A 240 4.37 -6.03 -3.56
CA ARG A 240 5.57 -5.24 -3.78
C ARG A 240 5.26 -3.77 -3.57
N LYS A 241 5.90 -3.20 -2.56
CA LYS A 241 5.80 -1.80 -2.19
C LYS A 241 6.82 -0.94 -2.94
N PHE A 242 6.35 0.19 -3.44
CA PHE A 242 7.24 1.25 -3.88
C PHE A 242 7.67 2.11 -2.68
N ARG A 243 8.89 2.63 -2.74
CA ARG A 243 9.37 3.55 -1.71
C ARG A 243 8.59 4.85 -1.83
N SER A 244 8.02 5.35 -0.73
CA SER A 244 7.27 6.61 -0.69
C SER A 244 8.14 7.84 -0.96
N ASP A 245 9.41 7.77 -0.56
CA ASP A 245 10.45 8.77 -0.79
C ASP A 245 11.51 8.22 -1.75
N PRO A 246 11.53 8.59 -3.04
CA PRO A 246 12.46 8.03 -4.00
C PRO A 246 13.93 8.41 -3.71
N LEU A 247 14.86 7.51 -4.06
CA LEU A 247 16.29 7.76 -3.90
C LEU A 247 16.76 8.92 -4.78
N THR A 248 17.58 9.78 -4.20
CA THR A 248 18.20 10.94 -4.86
C THR A 248 19.63 10.65 -5.31
N VAL A 249 20.21 11.55 -6.10
CA VAL A 249 21.62 11.40 -6.51
C VAL A 249 22.57 11.48 -5.33
N VAL A 250 22.22 12.24 -4.29
CA VAL A 250 23.00 12.33 -3.05
C VAL A 250 23.05 10.97 -2.35
N ASP A 251 21.93 10.24 -2.35
CA ASP A 251 21.89 8.89 -1.80
C ASP A 251 22.78 7.94 -2.60
N LEU A 252 22.69 7.96 -3.94
CA LEU A 252 23.53 7.13 -4.81
C LEU A 252 25.03 7.42 -4.65
N LEU A 253 25.41 8.67 -4.42
CA LEU A 253 26.77 9.07 -4.07
C LEU A 253 27.17 8.50 -2.70
N SER A 254 26.30 8.59 -1.70
CA SER A 254 26.56 8.09 -0.34
C SER A 254 26.73 6.58 -0.28
N PHE A 255 26.00 5.85 -1.14
CA PHE A 255 26.08 4.39 -1.25
C PHE A 255 27.29 3.94 -2.06
N GLY A 256 27.99 4.85 -2.75
CA GLY A 256 29.07 4.52 -3.68
C GLY A 256 28.58 3.89 -4.99
N THR A 257 27.27 3.96 -5.28
CA THR A 257 26.69 3.51 -6.56
C THR A 257 27.20 4.38 -7.71
N LEU A 258 27.33 5.69 -7.47
CA LEU A 258 27.96 6.66 -8.36
C LEU A 258 29.06 7.40 -7.59
N ASN A 259 30.09 7.86 -8.31
CA ASN A 259 30.99 8.88 -7.79
C ASN A 259 30.59 10.27 -8.33
N LEU A 260 31.18 11.32 -7.77
CA LEU A 260 30.82 12.70 -8.12
C LEU A 260 31.07 13.04 -9.59
N GLU A 261 32.15 12.52 -10.17
CA GLU A 261 32.51 12.76 -11.57
C GLU A 261 31.46 12.16 -12.52
N VAL A 262 31.07 10.90 -12.29
CA VAL A 262 30.04 10.22 -13.09
C VAL A 262 28.68 10.89 -12.89
N ALA A 263 28.32 11.26 -11.66
CA ALA A 263 27.05 11.94 -11.40
C ALA A 263 26.99 13.31 -12.10
N SER A 264 28.08 14.08 -12.10
CA SER A 264 28.18 15.39 -12.77
C SER A 264 28.14 15.26 -14.29
N PHE A 265 28.79 14.22 -14.83
CA PHE A 265 28.71 13.89 -16.24
C PHE A 265 27.27 13.51 -16.64
N LEU A 266 26.63 12.62 -15.89
CA LEU A 266 25.25 12.20 -16.12
C LEU A 266 24.27 13.38 -16.02
N TRP A 267 24.45 14.27 -15.04
CA TRP A 267 23.68 15.51 -14.98
C TRP A 267 23.87 16.33 -16.26
N SER A 268 25.10 16.54 -16.70
CA SER A 268 25.39 17.36 -17.89
C SER A 268 24.73 16.81 -19.16
N VAL A 269 24.71 15.48 -19.33
CA VAL A 269 24.07 14.86 -20.51
C VAL A 269 22.56 14.73 -20.39
N VAL A 270 22.01 14.63 -19.17
CA VAL A 270 20.55 14.64 -18.96
C VAL A 270 20.00 16.06 -19.13
N ASP A 271 20.58 17.06 -18.47
CA ASP A 271 20.11 18.46 -18.57
C ASP A 271 20.33 19.01 -19.97
N GLY A 272 21.51 18.74 -20.55
CA GLY A 272 21.93 19.26 -21.84
C GLY A 272 22.36 20.73 -21.82
N PHE A 273 22.16 21.46 -20.71
CA PHE A 273 22.58 22.85 -20.47
C PHE A 273 22.29 23.81 -21.64
N GLY A 274 21.11 23.67 -22.25
CA GLY A 274 20.65 24.53 -23.35
C GLY A 274 21.14 24.12 -24.74
N VAL A 275 21.80 22.97 -24.88
CA VAL A 275 22.12 22.35 -26.17
C VAL A 275 21.07 21.27 -26.47
N LYS A 276 21.47 20.00 -26.56
CA LYS A 276 20.59 18.84 -26.69
C LYS A 276 21.05 17.80 -25.68
N PRO A 277 20.15 17.27 -24.84
CA PRO A 277 20.45 16.12 -24.00
C PRO A 277 20.80 14.88 -24.84
N ALA A 278 21.44 13.92 -24.19
CA ALA A 278 21.73 12.62 -24.78
C ALA A 278 20.62 11.60 -24.48
N ASN A 279 20.37 10.71 -25.43
CA ASN A 279 19.59 9.50 -25.19
C ASN A 279 20.39 8.55 -24.28
N ILE A 280 19.76 8.05 -23.21
CA ILE A 280 20.42 7.21 -22.19
C ILE A 280 19.69 5.87 -22.08
N LEU A 281 20.46 4.77 -22.11
CA LEU A 281 19.99 3.43 -21.80
C LEU A 281 20.67 2.93 -20.52
N ILE A 282 19.89 2.58 -19.51
CA ILE A 282 20.39 1.99 -18.26
C ILE A 282 20.18 0.48 -18.32
N SER A 283 21.26 -0.29 -18.20
CA SER A 283 21.25 -1.75 -18.33
C SER A 283 21.83 -2.43 -17.09
N GLY A 284 21.44 -3.70 -16.87
CA GLY A 284 21.83 -4.47 -15.69
C GLY A 284 20.83 -5.59 -15.37
N GLY A 285 21.24 -6.54 -14.54
CA GLY A 285 20.38 -7.66 -14.11
C GLY A 285 19.14 -7.22 -13.31
N THR A 286 18.21 -8.13 -13.07
CA THR A 286 17.08 -7.90 -12.16
C THR A 286 17.59 -7.57 -10.77
N GLY A 287 17.01 -6.56 -10.11
CA GLY A 287 17.43 -6.10 -8.78
C GLY A 287 18.72 -5.29 -8.72
N SER A 288 19.35 -4.95 -9.85
CA SER A 288 20.59 -4.15 -9.89
C SER A 288 20.40 -2.64 -9.69
N GLY A 289 19.17 -2.16 -9.47
CA GLY A 289 18.90 -0.72 -9.26
C GLY A 289 18.72 0.10 -10.54
N LYS A 290 18.34 -0.52 -11.67
CA LYS A 290 18.08 0.18 -12.94
C LYS A 290 17.03 1.28 -12.81
N THR A 291 15.81 0.92 -12.40
CA THR A 291 14.70 1.86 -12.26
C THR A 291 15.01 2.92 -11.21
N THR A 292 15.73 2.56 -10.15
CA THR A 292 16.22 3.52 -9.14
C THR A 292 17.14 4.55 -9.76
N THR A 293 18.15 4.11 -10.54
CA THR A 293 19.09 5.01 -11.22
C THR A 293 18.36 5.89 -12.24
N LEU A 294 17.43 5.31 -13.00
CA LEU A 294 16.58 6.05 -13.93
C LEU A 294 15.80 7.16 -13.21
N ASN A 295 15.08 6.81 -12.15
CA ASN A 295 14.28 7.75 -11.37
C ASN A 295 15.13 8.89 -10.79
N THR A 296 16.34 8.57 -10.33
CA THR A 296 17.29 9.57 -9.84
C THR A 296 17.77 10.50 -10.94
N LEU A 297 18.15 9.97 -12.11
CA LEU A 297 18.68 10.77 -13.21
C LEU A 297 17.62 11.66 -13.85
N VAL A 298 16.36 11.22 -13.91
CA VAL A 298 15.27 12.03 -14.45
C VAL A 298 15.05 13.33 -13.65
N ASN A 299 15.47 13.38 -12.38
CA ASN A 299 15.45 14.63 -11.60
C ASN A 299 16.42 15.71 -12.12
N PHE A 300 17.34 15.35 -13.01
CA PHE A 300 18.20 16.31 -13.70
C PHE A 300 17.54 16.92 -14.94
N CYS A 301 16.35 16.44 -15.34
CA CYS A 301 15.60 17.10 -16.40
C CYS A 301 15.22 18.53 -15.95
N PRO A 302 15.32 19.53 -16.85
CA PRO A 302 14.87 20.87 -16.56
C PRO A 302 13.35 20.95 -16.31
N GLU A 303 12.92 21.61 -15.23
CA GLU A 303 11.50 21.74 -14.83
C GLU A 303 10.57 22.36 -15.91
N ARG A 304 11.14 23.06 -16.90
CA ARG A 304 10.38 23.62 -18.03
C ARG A 304 9.95 22.58 -19.06
N GLU A 305 10.55 21.38 -19.02
CA GLU A 305 10.36 20.33 -20.00
C GLU A 305 9.16 19.45 -19.65
N ARG A 306 8.45 18.99 -20.68
CA ARG A 306 7.35 18.06 -20.58
C ARG A 306 7.88 16.63 -20.60
N ILE A 307 7.66 15.90 -19.52
CA ILE A 307 8.03 14.49 -19.40
C ILE A 307 6.82 13.60 -19.66
N ILE A 308 7.01 12.56 -20.46
CA ILE A 308 6.07 11.44 -20.56
C ILE A 308 6.79 10.17 -20.13
N SER A 309 6.28 9.50 -19.10
CA SER A 309 6.77 8.17 -18.71
C SER A 309 5.79 7.08 -19.16
N ILE A 310 6.32 5.96 -19.61
CA ILE A 310 5.59 4.77 -20.02
C ILE A 310 6.18 3.57 -19.29
N GLU A 311 5.35 2.88 -18.52
CA GLU A 311 5.81 1.78 -17.66
C GLU A 311 4.78 0.63 -17.70
N ASP A 312 5.22 -0.62 -17.51
CA ASP A 312 4.27 -1.73 -17.31
C ASP A 312 3.55 -1.62 -15.96
N THR A 313 4.26 -1.13 -14.96
CA THR A 313 3.73 -0.75 -13.66
C THR A 313 4.40 0.55 -13.30
N ALA A 314 3.66 1.61 -13.00
CA ALA A 314 4.30 2.91 -12.82
C ALA A 314 5.09 2.97 -11.50
N GLU A 315 6.41 2.85 -11.57
CA GLU A 315 7.36 2.86 -10.46
C GLU A 315 8.00 4.24 -10.27
N LEU A 316 8.17 5.00 -11.36
CA LEU A 316 8.80 6.32 -11.33
C LEU A 316 8.01 7.30 -10.44
N GLN A 317 8.75 8.14 -9.73
CA GLN A 317 8.23 9.18 -8.84
C GLN A 317 9.06 10.43 -9.03
N LEU A 318 8.53 11.34 -9.84
CA LEU A 318 9.22 12.56 -10.25
C LEU A 318 8.59 13.78 -9.56
N PRO A 319 9.39 14.72 -9.06
CA PRO A 319 8.90 15.99 -8.51
C PRO A 319 8.46 16.99 -9.61
N HIS A 320 8.56 16.63 -10.89
CA HIS A 320 8.18 17.49 -12.02
C HIS A 320 6.68 17.70 -12.14
N LYS A 321 6.30 18.97 -12.32
CA LYS A 321 4.88 19.35 -12.51
C LYS A 321 4.35 18.99 -13.89
N HIS A 322 5.17 19.12 -14.94
CA HIS A 322 4.74 18.90 -16.32
C HIS A 322 4.97 17.46 -16.77
N TRP A 323 4.49 16.50 -15.97
CA TRP A 323 4.70 15.08 -16.17
C TRP A 323 3.39 14.36 -16.48
N VAL A 324 3.39 13.54 -17.53
CA VAL A 324 2.32 12.59 -17.84
C VAL A 324 2.80 11.17 -17.62
N ARG A 325 2.02 10.40 -16.88
CA ARG A 325 2.27 8.99 -16.57
C ARG A 325 1.35 8.12 -17.41
N LEU A 326 1.92 7.20 -18.16
CA LEU A 326 1.20 6.21 -18.93
C LEU A 326 1.61 4.83 -18.42
N GLU A 327 0.63 3.94 -18.27
CA GLU A 327 0.83 2.58 -17.80
C GLU A 327 0.22 1.63 -18.81
N THR A 328 0.89 0.51 -19.10
CA THR A 328 0.32 -0.52 -19.96
C THR A 328 -0.92 -1.11 -19.30
N ARG A 329 -1.81 -1.69 -20.13
CA ARG A 329 -3.02 -2.31 -19.64
C ARG A 329 -3.11 -3.72 -20.21
N PRO A 330 -3.08 -4.78 -19.38
CA PRO A 330 -3.32 -6.12 -19.87
C PRO A 330 -4.77 -6.23 -20.39
N PRO A 331 -5.06 -7.20 -21.27
CA PRO A 331 -6.42 -7.44 -21.72
C PRO A 331 -7.37 -7.71 -20.54
N ASN A 332 -8.66 -7.43 -20.75
CA ASN A 332 -9.69 -7.86 -19.83
C ASN A 332 -9.88 -9.39 -19.89
N ILE A 333 -10.79 -9.93 -19.06
CA ILE A 333 -11.06 -11.38 -18.97
C ILE A 333 -11.52 -11.96 -20.33
N GLU A 334 -12.10 -11.14 -21.20
CA GLU A 334 -12.54 -11.52 -22.55
C GLU A 334 -11.41 -11.42 -23.60
N GLY A 335 -10.17 -11.12 -23.19
CA GLY A 335 -9.03 -10.96 -24.09
C GLY A 335 -9.03 -9.64 -24.86
N ARG A 336 -9.78 -8.62 -24.43
CA ARG A 336 -9.98 -7.36 -25.14
C ARG A 336 -9.42 -6.16 -24.40
N GLY A 337 -9.13 -5.11 -25.15
CA GLY A 337 -8.73 -3.81 -24.59
C GLY A 337 -7.32 -3.79 -24.00
N GLU A 338 -6.46 -4.70 -24.44
CA GLU A 338 -5.02 -4.58 -24.18
C GLU A 338 -4.49 -3.25 -24.73
N ILE A 339 -3.61 -2.61 -23.97
CA ILE A 339 -2.83 -1.44 -24.38
C ILE A 339 -1.39 -1.77 -24.09
N THR A 340 -0.61 -1.98 -25.15
CA THR A 340 0.79 -2.39 -25.05
C THR A 340 1.71 -1.20 -24.83
N MET A 341 2.94 -1.46 -24.42
CA MET A 341 3.96 -0.41 -24.33
C MET A 341 4.22 0.25 -25.68
N ASP A 342 4.23 -0.53 -26.76
CA ASP A 342 4.40 -0.02 -28.12
C ASP A 342 3.27 0.93 -28.55
N ASP A 343 2.02 0.61 -28.18
CA ASP A 343 0.87 1.50 -28.41
C ASP A 343 1.05 2.84 -27.71
N LEU A 344 1.51 2.80 -26.45
CA LEU A 344 1.75 3.99 -25.64
C LEU A 344 2.93 4.82 -26.17
N VAL A 345 4.02 4.18 -26.61
CA VAL A 345 5.16 4.88 -27.21
C VAL A 345 4.70 5.61 -28.48
N LYS A 346 4.00 4.92 -29.40
CA LYS A 346 3.45 5.54 -30.62
C LYS A 346 2.52 6.71 -30.31
N ASN A 347 1.68 6.57 -29.28
CA ASN A 347 0.78 7.63 -28.85
C ASN A 347 1.55 8.82 -28.26
N ALA A 348 2.55 8.56 -27.41
CA ALA A 348 3.34 9.58 -26.73
C ALA A 348 4.07 10.51 -27.70
N LEU A 349 4.53 10.02 -28.87
CA LEU A 349 5.14 10.85 -29.90
C LEU A 349 4.20 11.94 -30.45
N ARG A 350 2.89 11.81 -30.27
CA ARG A 350 1.89 12.83 -30.67
C ARG A 350 1.53 13.78 -29.52
N MET A 351 2.06 13.54 -28.32
CA MET A 351 1.77 14.32 -27.12
C MET A 351 2.79 15.44 -26.89
N ARG A 352 3.65 15.72 -27.88
CA ARG A 352 4.73 16.72 -27.84
C ARG A 352 5.59 16.59 -26.57
N PRO A 353 6.21 15.42 -26.31
CA PRO A 353 7.14 15.27 -25.20
C PRO A 353 8.42 16.06 -25.49
N ASP A 354 8.99 16.69 -24.46
CA ASP A 354 10.40 17.09 -24.47
C ASP A 354 11.27 15.90 -24.02
N ARG A 355 10.76 15.07 -23.10
CA ARG A 355 11.37 13.81 -22.65
C ARG A 355 10.43 12.64 -22.77
N LEU A 356 10.90 11.53 -23.36
CA LEU A 356 10.18 10.25 -23.35
C LEU A 356 10.95 9.20 -22.54
N ILE A 357 10.36 8.79 -21.41
CA ILE A 357 10.94 7.77 -20.55
C ILE A 357 10.18 6.46 -20.74
N VAL A 358 10.89 5.40 -21.07
CA VAL A 358 10.34 4.04 -21.14
C VAL A 358 10.96 3.24 -20.00
N GLY A 359 10.13 2.80 -19.05
CA GLY A 359 10.60 2.20 -17.79
C GLY A 359 11.42 0.93 -18.02
N GLU A 360 10.96 0.06 -18.92
CA GLU A 360 11.72 -1.11 -19.32
C GLU A 360 11.35 -1.54 -20.73
N VAL A 361 12.36 -1.87 -21.55
CA VAL A 361 12.17 -2.30 -22.94
C VAL A 361 12.51 -3.79 -23.04
N ARG A 362 11.53 -4.62 -23.42
CA ARG A 362 11.61 -6.08 -23.50
C ARG A 362 11.12 -6.65 -24.84
N GLY A 363 10.55 -5.83 -25.72
CA GLY A 363 9.78 -6.29 -26.86
C GLY A 363 9.72 -5.31 -28.05
N PRO A 364 8.63 -5.35 -28.83
CA PRO A 364 8.47 -4.57 -30.07
C PRO A 364 8.65 -3.05 -29.91
N GLU A 365 8.34 -2.52 -28.73
CA GLU A 365 8.48 -1.10 -28.39
C GLU A 365 9.91 -0.59 -28.55
N ALA A 366 10.92 -1.48 -28.49
CA ALA A 366 12.32 -1.13 -28.74
C ALA A 366 12.50 -0.44 -30.09
N LEU A 367 11.90 -0.99 -31.16
CA LEU A 367 12.03 -0.44 -32.51
C LEU A 367 11.38 0.95 -32.60
N THR A 368 10.21 1.10 -31.99
CA THR A 368 9.49 2.38 -31.95
C THR A 368 10.28 3.42 -31.15
N MET A 369 10.88 3.02 -30.03
CA MET A 369 11.76 3.88 -29.23
C MET A 369 12.97 4.36 -30.04
N PHE A 370 13.69 3.47 -30.73
CA PHE A 370 14.81 3.88 -31.60
C PHE A 370 14.36 4.79 -32.75
N THR A 371 13.14 4.59 -33.26
CA THR A 371 12.55 5.48 -34.26
C THR A 371 12.24 6.85 -33.67
N ALA A 372 11.76 6.93 -32.43
CA ALA A 372 11.58 8.18 -31.70
C ALA A 372 12.89 8.96 -31.55
N MET A 373 13.95 8.28 -31.13
CA MET A 373 15.30 8.85 -31.01
C MET A 373 15.80 9.44 -32.34
N ASN A 374 15.55 8.75 -33.46
CA ASN A 374 15.91 9.23 -34.80
C ASN A 374 15.08 10.42 -35.31
N THR A 375 13.88 10.64 -34.75
CA THR A 375 12.99 11.75 -35.15
C THR A 375 13.12 12.99 -34.27
N GLY A 376 14.13 13.02 -33.39
CA GLY A 376 14.46 14.18 -32.56
C GLY A 376 13.67 14.28 -31.26
N HIS A 377 13.00 13.19 -30.84
CA HIS A 377 12.49 13.04 -29.48
C HIS A 377 13.62 12.48 -28.60
N GLU A 378 13.82 13.08 -27.44
CA GLU A 378 14.95 12.80 -26.52
C GLU A 378 14.50 12.13 -25.22
#